data_AF-A0A7Z9LIS2-F1
#
_entry.id   AF-A0A7Z9LIS2-F1
#
_cell.length_a   1.000
_cell.length_b   1.000
_cell.length_c   1.000
_cell.angle_alpha   90.00
_cell.angle_beta   90.00
_cell.angle_gamma   90.00
#
_symmetry.space_group_name_H-M   'P 1'
#
loop_
_entity.id
_entity.type
_entity.pdbx_description
1 polymer ?
#
loop_
_entity_poly.entity_id
_entity_poly.type
_entity_poly.pdbx_seq_one_letter_code
_entity_poly.pdbx_strand_id
1 'polypeptide(L)' 'MITAKLFRYLISLSLIFTAYFSAFAQTSGATPAGTVFHPNPVLGLVDGKPVTFEDVRNKKANDLSLQLYQQ' A
#
# COMPACT_ATOMS: atom_id res chain seq x y z
N MET A 1 47.83 21.34 -6.65
CA MET A 1 47.01 21.14 -5.43
C MET A 1 45.51 21.49 -5.61
N ILE A 2 45.13 22.37 -6.55
CA ILE A 2 43.71 22.71 -6.80
C ILE A 2 42.90 21.50 -7.32
N THR A 3 43.50 20.69 -8.19
CA THR A 3 42.84 19.57 -8.87
C THR A 3 42.42 18.45 -7.91
N ALA A 4 43.25 18.16 -6.91
CA ALA A 4 42.94 17.16 -5.88
C ALA A 4 41.80 17.62 -4.95
N LYS A 5 41.71 18.92 -4.67
CA LYS A 5 40.58 19.49 -3.91
C LYS A 5 39.30 19.46 -4.74
N LEU A 6 39.37 19.84 -6.01
CA LEU A 6 38.25 19.77 -6.95
C LEU A 6 37.71 18.33 -7.10
N PHE A 7 38.61 17.35 -7.24
CA PHE A 7 38.23 15.95 -7.36
C PHE A 7 37.50 15.42 -6.12
N ARG A 8 37.91 15.85 -4.91
CA ARG A 8 37.20 15.51 -3.67
C ARG A 8 35.79 16.10 -3.63
N TYR A 9 35.61 17.33 -4.08
CA TYR A 9 34.28 17.95 -4.15
C TYR A 9 33.36 17.25 -5.15
N LEU A 10 33.90 16.85 -6.32
CA LEU A 10 33.14 16.12 -7.33
C LEU A 10 32.68 14.75 -6.81
N ILE A 11 33.56 14.00 -6.13
CA ILE A 11 33.19 12.72 -5.50
C ILE A 11 32.11 12.92 -4.43
N SER A 12 32.28 13.93 -3.57
CA SER A 12 31.31 14.21 -2.51
C SER A 12 29.92 14.55 -3.07
N LEU A 13 29.88 15.35 -4.16
CA LEU A 13 28.65 15.70 -4.85
C LEU A 13 27.98 14.47 -5.50
N SER A 14 28.75 13.60 -6.15
CA SER A 14 28.22 12.35 -6.73
C SER A 14 27.61 11.44 -5.67
N LEU A 15 28.26 11.29 -4.50
CA LEU A 15 27.75 10.47 -3.41
C LEU A 15 26.40 10.98 -2.87
N ILE A 16 26.27 12.30 -2.71
CA ILE A 16 25.00 12.92 -2.29
C ILE A 16 23.92 12.65 -3.34
N PHE A 17 24.23 12.83 -4.62
CA PHE A 17 23.27 12.62 -5.70
C PHE A 17 22.78 11.17 -5.76
N THR A 18 23.69 10.19 -5.63
CA THR A 18 23.34 8.77 -5.62
C THR A 18 22.47 8.40 -4.42
N ALA A 19 22.75 8.95 -3.23
CA ALA A 19 21.96 8.69 -2.02
C ALA A 19 20.54 9.28 -2.09
N TYR A 20 20.39 10.49 -2.65
CA TYR A 20 19.06 11.10 -2.85
C TYR A 20 18.27 10.39 -3.95
N PHE A 21 18.94 9.96 -5.02
CA PHE A 21 18.28 9.25 -6.13
C PHE A 21 17.79 7.86 -5.71
N SER A 22 18.55 7.11 -4.90
CA SER A 22 18.11 5.82 -4.37
C SER A 22 16.90 5.96 -3.45
N ALA A 23 16.85 7.01 -2.61
CA ALA A 23 15.68 7.29 -1.77
C ALA A 23 14.42 7.60 -2.61
N PHE A 24 14.56 8.32 -3.72
CA PHE A 24 13.44 8.65 -4.61
C PHE A 24 12.97 7.45 -5.47
N ALA A 25 13.90 6.58 -5.87
CA ALA A 25 13.56 5.35 -6.58
C ALA A 25 12.90 4.29 -5.66
N GLN A 26 13.17 4.35 -4.35
CA GLN A 26 12.56 3.46 -3.38
C GLN A 26 11.09 3.80 -3.09
N THR A 27 10.65 5.06 -3.24
CA THR A 27 9.25 5.43 -2.98
C THR A 27 8.32 5.11 -4.15
N SER A 28 8.81 5.11 -5.38
CA SER A 28 8.05 4.73 -6.58
C SER A 28 7.95 3.22 -6.80
N GLY A 29 8.83 2.43 -6.15
CA GLY A 29 8.79 0.97 -6.10
C GLY A 29 8.23 0.38 -4.80
N ALA A 30 7.97 1.19 -3.78
CA ALA A 30 7.40 0.75 -2.49
C ALA A 30 5.88 0.55 -2.53
N THR A 31 5.29 0.24 -3.68
CA THR A 31 4.17 -0.71 -3.66
C THR A 31 4.75 -2.00 -3.07
N PRO A 32 4.27 -2.48 -1.91
CA PRO A 32 4.72 -3.76 -1.38
C PRO A 32 4.60 -4.78 -2.52
N ALA A 33 5.72 -5.40 -2.90
CA ALA A 33 5.71 -6.49 -3.85
C ALA A 33 4.79 -7.58 -3.30
N GLY A 34 3.52 -7.58 -3.72
CA GLY A 34 2.55 -8.59 -3.33
C GLY A 34 1.31 -8.14 -2.56
N THR A 35 1.02 -6.86 -2.33
CA THR A 35 -0.36 -6.49 -1.95
C THR A 35 -1.21 -6.39 -3.20
N VAL A 36 -1.51 -7.56 -3.79
CA VAL A 36 -2.69 -7.69 -4.64
C VAL A 36 -3.85 -7.32 -3.72
N PHE A 37 -4.37 -6.10 -3.86
CA PHE A 37 -5.58 -5.70 -3.15
C PHE A 37 -6.64 -6.71 -3.55
N HIS A 38 -6.96 -7.63 -2.64
CA HIS A 38 -8.03 -8.59 -2.89
C HIS A 38 -9.31 -7.77 -3.01
N PRO A 39 -10.10 -7.89 -4.10
CA PRO A 39 -11.27 -7.06 -4.33
C PRO A 39 -12.34 -7.21 -3.24
N ASN A 40 -12.26 -8.29 -2.46
CA ASN A 40 -13.11 -8.53 -1.31
C ASN A 40 -12.30 -9.13 -0.14
N PRO A 41 -11.59 -8.32 0.66
CA PRO A 41 -10.73 -8.84 1.71
C PRO A 41 -11.55 -9.41 2.87
N VAL A 42 -10.98 -10.40 3.56
CA VAL A 42 -11.54 -10.95 4.79
C VAL A 42 -11.38 -9.92 5.90
N LEU A 43 -12.49 -9.55 6.53
CA LEU A 43 -12.57 -8.62 7.65
C LEU A 43 -12.24 -9.28 8.99
N GLY A 44 -12.55 -10.57 9.13
CA GLY A 44 -12.35 -11.33 10.35
C GLY A 44 -13.05 -12.68 10.31
N LEU A 45 -13.03 -13.38 11.45
CA LEU A 45 -13.74 -14.64 11.64
C LEU A 45 -14.95 -14.40 12.55
N VAL A 46 -16.13 -14.89 12.16
CA VAL A 46 -17.34 -14.95 12.99
C VAL A 46 -17.79 -16.41 13.03
N ASP A 47 -17.93 -16.98 14.22
CA ASP A 47 -18.28 -18.41 14.42
C ASP A 47 -17.37 -19.40 13.66
N GLY A 48 -16.09 -19.04 13.51
CA GLY A 48 -15.12 -19.82 12.75
C GLY A 48 -15.22 -19.69 11.23
N LYS A 49 -16.14 -18.88 10.70
CA LYS A 49 -16.26 -18.60 9.26
C LYS A 49 -15.61 -17.26 8.90
N PRO A 50 -14.83 -17.18 7.82
CA PRO A 50 -14.31 -15.91 7.32
C PRO A 50 -15.44 -15.03 6.81
N VAL A 51 -15.47 -13.79 7.29
CA VAL A 51 -16.42 -12.77 6.88
C VAL A 51 -15.71 -11.75 6.02
N THR A 52 -16.30 -11.45 4.87
CA THR A 52 -15.77 -10.47 3.90
C THR A 52 -16.64 -9.21 3.85
N PHE A 53 -16.18 -8.15 3.17
CA PHE A 53 -16.97 -6.94 2.96
C PHE A 53 -18.27 -7.22 2.19
N GLU A 54 -18.23 -8.14 1.24
CA GLU A 54 -19.40 -8.55 0.48
C GLU A 54 -20.46 -9.20 1.37
N ASP A 55 -20.07 -10.03 2.33
CA ASP A 55 -21.01 -10.66 3.28
C ASP A 55 -21.74 -9.62 4.13
N VAL A 56 -21.01 -8.59 4.60
CA VAL A 56 -21.59 -7.49 5.38
C VAL A 56 -22.56 -6.66 4.53
N ARG A 57 -22.20 -6.35 3.28
CA ARG A 57 -23.07 -5.64 2.33
C ARG A 57 -24.34 -6.43 2.05
N ASN A 58 -24.20 -7.72 1.80
CA ASN A 58 -25.33 -8.62 1.49
C ASN A 58 -26.25 -8.80 2.70
N LYS A 59 -25.72 -8.89 3.92
CA LYS A 59 -26.54 -8.91 5.14
C LYS A 59 -27.37 -7.64 5.25
N LYS A 60 -26.78 -6.46 5.05
CA LYS A 60 -27.51 -5.19 5.15
C LYS A 60 -28.60 -5.05 4.07
N ALA A 61 -28.33 -5.49 2.84
CA ALA A 61 -29.33 -5.53 1.78
C ALA A 61 -30.47 -6.50 2.10
N ASN A 62 -30.16 -7.68 2.65
CA ASN A 62 -31.16 -8.65 3.06
C ASN A 62 -32.03 -8.14 4.23
N ASP A 63 -31.42 -7.52 5.23
CA ASP A 63 -32.13 -6.93 6.37
C ASP A 63 -33.11 -5.84 5.90
N LEU A 64 -32.71 -5.02 4.91
CA LEU A 64 -33.57 -4.02 4.29
C LEU A 64 -34.73 -4.65 3.50
N SER A 65 -34.45 -5.68 2.70
CA SER A 65 -35.49 -6.41 1.95
C SER A 65 -36.52 -7.05 2.88
N LEU A 66 -36.08 -7.61 4.01
CA LEU A 66 -36.96 -8.18 5.02
C LEU A 66 -37.84 -7.10 5.67
N GLN A 67 -37.26 -5.95 6.02
CA GLN A 67 -38.00 -4.82 6.57
C GLN A 67 -39.08 -4.31 5.60
N LEU A 68 -38.76 -4.22 4.30
CA LEU A 68 -39.72 -3.81 3.26
C LEU A 68 -40.82 -4.85 3.01
N TYR A 69 -40.50 -6.15 3.11
CA TYR A 69 -41.50 -7.21 2.98
C TYR A 69 -42.50 -7.24 4.14
N GLN A 70 -42.07 -6.81 5.33
CA GLN A 70 -42.90 -6.78 6.53
C GLN A 70 -43.74 -5.49 6.68
N GLN A 71 -43.66 -4.55 5.71
CA GLN A 71 -44.52 -3.36 5.61
C GLN A 71 -45.79 -3.64 4.80
#